data_AF-A0A7J2I1R7-F1
#
_entry.id   AF-A0A7J2I1R7-F1
#
_cell.length_a   1.000
_cell.length_b   1.000
_cell.length_c   1.000
_cell.angle_alpha   90.00
_cell.angle_beta   90.00
_cell.angle_gamma   90.00
#
_symmetry.space_group_name_H-M   'P 1'
#
loop_
_entity.id
_entity.type
_entity.pdbx_description
1 polymer ?
#
loop_
_entity_poly.entity_id
_entity_poly.type
_entity_poly.pdbx_seq_one_letter_code
_entity_poly.pdbx_strand_id
1 'polypeptide(L)'
;PLNEKAVAYRYAEGAATRLSGKKIATVDIYTNILAEASEEWTREFLEDATWNVMDSMIEKVGRALGEEETNRILALYGSIADADLAGGAPIDQGGAAMDWNGLVKLHNAVRSENWRPTVLVVNEVQLHQLLSDDKFIHAQYLPAEQTDLEQGTVTSVLGMKVQASTLVPNGTAYAIDTRVAAVMLLRRDITVEDWEDIKMGKYGVRATTRFGLGILRSNAVAKMTNISTSL
;
A
#
# COMPACT_ATOMS: atom_id res chain seq x y z
N PRO A 1 4.74 17.00 5.15
CA PRO A 1 5.37 18.10 5.93
C PRO A 1 5.79 17.59 7.31
N LEU A 2 7.06 17.78 7.69
CA LEU A 2 7.56 17.36 8.99
C LEU A 2 7.04 18.31 10.07
N ASN A 3 6.26 17.83 11.05
CA ASN A 3 6.05 18.62 12.26
C ASN A 3 7.38 18.70 12.99
N GLU A 4 7.92 19.91 13.05
CA GLU A 4 9.21 20.18 13.65
C GLU A 4 9.15 19.92 15.16
N LYS A 5 10.07 19.09 15.68
CA LYS A 5 10.04 18.62 17.08
C LYS A 5 10.06 19.80 18.05
N ALA A 6 9.27 19.68 19.14
CA ALA A 6 9.36 20.58 20.28
C ALA A 6 10.73 20.41 20.96
N VAL A 7 11.37 21.52 21.33
CA VAL A 7 12.66 21.48 22.02
C VAL A 7 12.42 21.57 23.52
N ALA A 8 12.83 20.52 24.24
CA ALA A 8 12.87 20.54 25.69
C ALA A 8 14.19 21.21 26.14
N TYR A 9 14.08 22.18 27.04
CA TYR A 9 15.24 22.86 27.60
C TYR A 9 15.36 22.49 29.09
N ARG A 10 16.58 22.14 29.52
CA ARG A 10 16.90 21.98 30.94
C ARG A 10 17.28 23.35 31.49
N TYR A 11 16.53 23.82 32.49
CA TYR A 11 16.77 25.10 33.14
C TYR A 11 17.18 24.92 34.60
N ALA A 12 18.00 25.84 35.10
CA ALA A 12 18.25 26.02 36.53
C ALA A 12 17.11 26.86 37.15
N GLU A 13 16.91 26.71 38.45
CA GLU A 13 15.88 27.46 39.18
C GLU A 13 16.10 28.98 39.04
N GLY A 14 15.06 29.71 38.59
CA GLY A 14 15.11 31.15 38.31
C GLY A 14 15.41 31.56 36.86
N ALA A 15 15.66 30.63 35.93
CA ALA A 15 15.89 30.95 34.53
C ALA A 15 14.60 31.10 33.70
N ALA A 16 14.59 32.03 32.75
CA ALA A 16 13.47 32.26 31.85
C ALA A 16 13.31 31.11 30.83
N THR A 17 12.11 30.52 30.77
CA THR A 17 11.76 29.46 29.81
C THR A 17 11.48 30.06 28.43
N ARG A 18 12.13 29.55 27.37
CA ARG A 18 11.81 29.91 25.98
C ARG A 18 10.59 29.15 25.50
N LEU A 19 9.63 29.85 24.88
CA LEU A 19 8.45 29.26 24.26
C LEU A 19 8.84 28.57 22.94
N SER A 20 8.56 27.27 22.81
CA SER A 20 8.71 26.53 21.54
C SER A 20 7.51 26.82 20.63
N GLY A 21 7.49 27.99 19.98
CA GLY A 21 6.44 28.36 19.02
C GLY A 21 6.81 27.95 17.59
N LYS A 22 6.48 26.71 17.18
CA LYS A 22 6.67 26.25 15.79
C LYS A 22 5.32 26.11 15.09
N LYS A 23 5.23 26.56 13.84
CA LYS A 23 3.98 26.57 13.05
C LYS A 23 3.70 25.19 12.46
N ILE A 24 2.44 24.78 12.50
CA ILE A 24 1.96 23.53 11.89
C ILE A 24 1.72 23.78 10.40
N ALA A 25 2.25 22.89 9.56
CA ALA A 25 1.94 22.90 8.13
C ALA A 25 0.71 22.02 7.87
N THR A 26 -0.17 22.49 6.99
CA THR A 26 -1.37 21.76 6.54
C THR A 26 -1.20 21.32 5.09
N VAL A 27 -1.85 20.21 4.72
CA VAL A 27 -1.93 19.72 3.35
C VAL A 27 -3.40 19.51 3.03
N ASP A 28 -3.86 20.09 1.93
CA ASP A 28 -5.22 19.92 1.46
C ASP A 28 -5.30 18.69 0.54
N ILE A 29 -6.26 17.81 0.82
CA ILE A 29 -6.51 16.60 0.02
C ILE A 29 -7.93 16.70 -0.53
N TYR A 30 -8.06 16.66 -1.86
CA TYR A 30 -9.34 16.78 -2.55
C TYR A 30 -9.84 15.44 -3.06
N THR A 31 -11.16 15.25 -3.06
CA THR A 31 -11.82 14.08 -3.65
C THR A 31 -12.15 14.34 -5.13
N ASN A 32 -11.12 14.45 -5.96
CA ASN A 32 -11.24 14.78 -7.39
C ASN A 32 -11.02 13.57 -8.31
N ILE A 33 -10.69 12.40 -7.76
CA ILE A 33 -10.49 11.19 -8.52
C ILE A 33 -11.83 10.51 -8.74
N LEU A 34 -12.21 10.34 -10.01
CA LEU A 34 -13.28 9.45 -10.42
C LEU A 34 -12.64 8.19 -11.02
N ALA A 35 -13.10 7.04 -10.53
CA ALA A 35 -12.77 5.74 -11.11
C ALA A 35 -14.08 5.06 -11.53
N GLU A 36 -14.03 4.42 -12.69
CA GLU A 36 -15.18 3.80 -13.32
C GLU A 36 -14.72 2.55 -14.04
N ALA A 37 -15.52 1.50 -13.94
CA ALA A 37 -15.40 0.30 -14.74
C ALA A 37 -16.79 -0.09 -15.25
N SER A 38 -16.88 -0.47 -16.52
CA SER A 38 -18.13 -0.88 -17.15
C SER A 38 -17.90 -2.07 -18.07
N GLU A 39 -18.81 -3.02 -18.05
CA GLU A 39 -18.82 -4.14 -18.99
C GLU A 39 -20.19 -4.18 -19.69
N GLU A 40 -20.17 -4.34 -21.02
CA GLU A 40 -21.36 -4.38 -21.87
C GLU A 40 -21.43 -5.73 -22.57
N TRP A 41 -22.63 -6.29 -22.69
CA TRP A 41 -22.89 -7.51 -23.45
C TRP A 41 -24.20 -7.41 -24.24
N THR A 42 -24.31 -8.23 -25.28
CA THR A 42 -25.50 -8.29 -26.13
C THR A 42 -26.58 -9.17 -25.49
N ARG A 43 -27.85 -8.94 -25.86
CA ARG A 43 -28.96 -9.80 -25.46
C ARG A 43 -28.77 -11.25 -25.91
N GLU A 44 -28.29 -11.46 -27.13
CA GLU A 44 -28.01 -12.80 -27.68
C GLU A 44 -26.99 -13.56 -26.82
N PHE A 45 -25.93 -12.89 -26.35
CA PHE A 45 -24.95 -13.50 -25.47
C PHE A 45 -25.54 -13.92 -24.11
N LEU A 46 -26.49 -13.15 -23.59
CA LEU A 46 -27.21 -13.50 -22.35
C LEU A 46 -28.17 -14.69 -22.55
N GLU A 47 -28.79 -14.79 -23.73
CA GLU A 47 -29.68 -15.92 -24.08
C GLU A 47 -28.91 -17.21 -24.38
N ASP A 48 -27.71 -17.11 -24.96
CA ASP A 48 -26.86 -18.26 -25.30
C ASP A 48 -26.04 -18.79 -24.11
N ALA A 49 -25.81 -17.96 -23.09
CA ALA A 49 -25.00 -18.34 -21.94
C ALA A 49 -25.73 -19.34 -21.03
N THR A 50 -25.03 -20.41 -20.65
CA THR A 50 -25.53 -21.43 -19.72
C THR A 50 -25.29 -21.08 -18.24
N TRP A 51 -24.58 -19.98 -17.97
CA TRP A 51 -24.22 -19.49 -16.64
C TRP A 51 -24.80 -18.11 -16.37
N ASN A 52 -24.79 -17.67 -15.10
CA ASN A 52 -25.23 -16.32 -14.75
C ASN A 52 -24.21 -15.27 -15.23
N VAL A 53 -24.46 -14.72 -16.42
CA VAL A 53 -23.61 -13.69 -17.05
C VAL A 53 -23.51 -12.46 -16.16
N MET A 54 -24.61 -12.03 -15.55
CA MET A 54 -24.66 -10.81 -14.78
C MET A 54 -23.72 -10.86 -13.57
N ASP A 55 -23.75 -11.94 -12.80
CA ASP A 55 -22.87 -12.11 -11.63
C ASP A 55 -21.40 -12.14 -12.06
N SER A 56 -21.08 -12.86 -13.14
CA SER A 56 -19.70 -12.94 -13.65
C SER A 56 -19.16 -11.57 -14.10
N MET A 57 -20.00 -10.76 -14.75
CA MET A 57 -19.59 -9.43 -15.18
C MET A 57 -19.49 -8.46 -14.01
N ILE A 58 -20.37 -8.55 -13.01
CA ILE A 58 -20.27 -7.76 -11.76
C ILE A 58 -18.94 -8.06 -11.06
N GLU A 59 -18.55 -9.33 -10.95
CA GLU A 59 -17.29 -9.72 -10.33
C GLU A 59 -16.06 -9.17 -11.07
N LYS A 60 -16.07 -9.20 -12.40
CA LYS A 60 -14.98 -8.65 -13.22
C LYS A 60 -14.87 -7.14 -13.08
N VAL A 61 -16.00 -6.43 -13.15
CA VAL A 61 -16.07 -4.98 -12.95
C VAL A 61 -15.57 -4.61 -11.56
N GLY A 62 -15.98 -5.36 -10.53
CA GLY A 62 -15.50 -5.18 -9.16
C GLY A 62 -13.99 -5.39 -9.03
N ARG A 63 -13.44 -6.44 -9.64
CA ARG A 63 -11.98 -6.70 -9.66
C ARG A 63 -11.23 -5.57 -10.35
N ALA A 64 -11.64 -5.18 -11.56
CA ALA A 64 -10.97 -4.15 -12.34
C ALA A 64 -10.92 -2.82 -11.58
N LEU A 65 -12.02 -2.45 -10.91
CA LEU A 65 -12.08 -1.23 -10.11
C LEU A 65 -11.16 -1.31 -8.88
N GLY A 66 -11.10 -2.45 -8.19
CA GLY A 66 -10.18 -2.65 -7.06
C GLY A 66 -8.70 -2.65 -7.46
N GLU A 67 -8.36 -3.20 -8.63
CA GLU A 67 -7.00 -3.15 -9.19
C GLU A 67 -6.60 -1.71 -9.52
N GLU A 68 -7.48 -0.93 -10.13
CA GLU A 68 -7.24 0.49 -10.43
C GLU A 68 -7.04 1.33 -9.16
N GLU A 69 -7.82 1.09 -8.10
CA GLU A 69 -7.63 1.75 -6.80
C GLU A 69 -6.26 1.41 -6.21
N THR A 70 -5.87 0.13 -6.24
CA THR A 70 -4.57 -0.32 -5.73
C THR A 70 -3.41 0.26 -6.54
N ASN A 71 -3.51 0.29 -7.87
CA ASN A 71 -2.51 0.89 -8.75
C ASN A 71 -2.30 2.37 -8.45
N ARG A 72 -3.38 3.11 -8.18
CA ARG A 72 -3.28 4.53 -7.81
C ARG A 72 -2.64 4.74 -6.43
N ILE A 73 -2.93 3.87 -5.47
CA ILE A 73 -2.27 3.89 -4.16
C ILE A 73 -0.77 3.62 -4.32
N LEU A 74 -0.38 2.62 -5.11
CA LEU A 74 1.02 2.32 -5.40
C LEU A 74 1.70 3.47 -6.15
N ALA A 75 1.04 4.07 -7.14
CA ALA A 75 1.55 5.23 -7.86
C ALA A 75 1.74 6.45 -6.93
N LEU A 76 0.84 6.67 -5.97
CA LEU A 76 1.00 7.70 -4.95
C LEU A 76 2.31 7.49 -4.17
N TYR A 77 2.55 6.29 -3.65
CA TYR A 77 3.79 5.98 -2.94
C TYR A 77 5.03 6.01 -3.85
N GLY A 78 4.90 5.60 -5.10
CA GLY A 78 5.96 5.66 -6.11
C GLY A 78 6.32 7.09 -6.53
N SER A 79 5.39 8.04 -6.38
CA SER A 79 5.61 9.46 -6.72
C SER A 79 6.37 10.25 -5.64
N ILE A 80 6.57 9.66 -4.44
CA ILE A 80 7.38 10.28 -3.39
C ILE A 80 8.82 10.42 -3.90
N ALA A 81 9.36 11.63 -3.86
CA ALA A 81 10.73 11.88 -4.27
C ALA A 81 11.70 11.06 -3.40
N ASP A 82 12.73 10.50 -4.03
CA ASP A 82 13.70 9.61 -3.38
C ASP A 82 14.36 10.26 -2.16
N ALA A 83 14.57 11.59 -2.19
CA ALA A 83 15.14 12.38 -1.10
C ALA A 83 14.19 12.57 0.10
N ASP A 84 12.87 12.45 -0.11
CA ASP A 84 11.84 12.68 0.91
C ASP A 84 11.41 11.40 1.64
N LEU A 85 11.94 10.24 1.21
CA LEU A 85 11.73 8.95 1.85
C LEU A 85 12.41 8.89 3.22
N ALA A 86 11.95 7.97 4.06
CA ALA A 86 12.60 7.66 5.33
C ALA A 86 14.04 7.19 5.08
N GLY A 87 15.02 7.88 5.70
CA GLY A 87 16.44 7.64 5.44
C GLY A 87 17.06 8.47 4.31
N GLY A 88 16.28 9.28 3.60
CA GLY A 88 16.75 10.26 2.61
C GLY A 88 17.19 9.67 1.26
N ALA A 89 17.03 8.36 1.07
CA ALA A 89 17.24 7.68 -0.21
C ALA A 89 16.56 6.29 -0.20
N PRO A 90 16.21 5.73 -1.37
CA PRO A 90 15.87 4.32 -1.51
C PRO A 90 17.02 3.44 -1.02
N ILE A 91 16.68 2.37 -0.31
CA ILE A 91 17.65 1.37 0.11
C ILE A 91 17.96 0.48 -1.08
N ASP A 92 19.21 0.50 -1.55
CA ASP A 92 19.66 -0.36 -2.64
C ASP A 92 20.07 -1.74 -2.11
N GLN A 93 19.47 -2.79 -2.68
CA GLN A 93 19.84 -4.18 -2.38
C GLN A 93 20.88 -4.77 -3.35
N GLY A 94 21.31 -4.01 -4.37
CA GLY A 94 22.41 -4.40 -5.25
C GLY A 94 22.16 -5.66 -6.08
N GLY A 95 20.91 -6.01 -6.35
CA GLY A 95 20.53 -7.22 -7.10
C GLY A 95 20.49 -8.50 -6.28
N ALA A 96 20.63 -8.42 -4.95
CA ALA A 96 20.48 -9.58 -4.06
C ALA A 96 18.99 -9.95 -3.86
N ALA A 97 18.71 -11.21 -3.54
CA ALA A 97 17.37 -11.66 -3.13
C ALA A 97 16.96 -11.04 -1.79
N MET A 98 15.66 -10.77 -1.59
CA MET A 98 15.18 -10.12 -0.38
C MET A 98 15.52 -10.96 0.86
N ASP A 99 16.37 -10.41 1.74
CA ASP A 99 16.87 -11.09 2.92
C ASP A 99 16.41 -10.41 4.21
N TRP A 100 16.51 -11.13 5.34
CA TRP A 100 16.20 -10.56 6.66
C TRP A 100 16.95 -9.24 6.94
N ASN A 101 18.19 -9.10 6.49
CA ASN A 101 18.99 -7.89 6.71
C ASN A 101 18.42 -6.69 5.94
N GLY A 102 17.99 -6.89 4.69
CA GLY A 102 17.28 -5.88 3.91
C GLY A 102 16.03 -5.39 4.63
N LEU A 103 15.23 -6.32 5.14
CA LEU A 103 14.03 -5.98 5.91
C LEU A 103 14.35 -5.15 7.17
N VAL A 104 15.38 -5.54 7.93
CA VAL A 104 15.80 -4.80 9.13
C VAL A 104 16.29 -3.39 8.78
N LYS A 105 17.02 -3.21 7.67
CA LYS A 105 17.44 -1.87 7.20
C LYS A 105 16.24 -0.99 6.87
N LEU A 106 15.25 -1.56 6.17
CA LEU A 106 14.01 -0.87 5.80
C LEU A 106 13.18 -0.50 7.03
N HIS A 107 13.06 -1.41 8.00
CA HIS A 107 12.41 -1.13 9.28
C HIS A 107 13.19 -0.05 10.08
N ASN A 108 14.53 -0.12 10.10
CA ASN A 108 15.36 0.86 10.79
C ASN A 108 15.23 2.25 10.19
N ALA A 109 15.15 2.39 8.87
CA ALA A 109 14.99 3.69 8.20
C ALA A 109 13.71 4.41 8.62
N VAL A 110 12.59 3.70 8.75
CA VAL A 110 11.33 4.28 9.26
C VAL A 110 11.42 4.60 10.75
N ARG A 111 12.12 3.76 11.53
CA ARG A 111 12.28 3.94 12.97
C ARG A 111 13.25 5.06 13.33
N SER A 112 14.29 5.32 12.54
CA SER A 112 15.20 6.46 12.74
C SER A 112 14.46 7.79 12.60
N GLU A 113 13.42 7.83 11.76
CA GLU A 113 12.51 8.97 11.63
C GLU A 113 11.46 9.05 12.78
N ASN A 114 11.48 8.12 13.74
CA ASN A 114 10.57 7.99 14.89
C ASN A 114 9.15 7.53 14.54
N TRP A 115 8.98 6.90 13.37
CA TRP A 115 7.71 6.29 12.96
C TRP A 115 7.67 4.79 13.26
N ARG A 116 6.49 4.17 13.13
CA ARG A 116 6.31 2.73 13.36
C ARG A 116 5.70 2.11 12.11
N PRO A 117 6.49 1.47 11.23
CA PRO A 117 5.91 0.87 10.04
C PRO A 117 4.93 -0.23 10.46
N THR A 118 3.75 -0.25 9.83
CA THR A 118 2.66 -1.19 10.14
C THR A 118 2.43 -2.18 9.00
N VAL A 119 2.81 -1.81 7.78
CA VAL A 119 2.59 -2.63 6.57
C VAL A 119 3.88 -2.69 5.75
N LEU A 120 4.20 -3.90 5.30
CA LEU A 120 5.23 -4.18 4.30
C LEU A 120 4.52 -4.57 3.00
N VAL A 121 4.75 -3.81 1.93
CA VAL A 121 4.19 -4.08 0.60
C VAL A 121 5.30 -4.59 -0.30
N VAL A 122 5.11 -5.79 -0.86
CA VAL A 122 6.10 -6.50 -1.68
C VAL A 122 5.41 -7.15 -2.87
N ASN A 123 6.18 -7.51 -3.90
CA ASN A 123 5.68 -8.40 -4.93
C ASN A 123 5.80 -9.88 -4.48
N GLU A 124 5.00 -10.76 -5.08
CA GLU A 124 4.94 -12.19 -4.74
C GLU A 124 6.31 -12.87 -4.85
N VAL A 125 7.13 -12.51 -5.85
CA VAL A 125 8.49 -13.08 -6.01
C VAL A 125 9.36 -12.77 -4.79
N GLN A 126 9.32 -11.53 -4.29
CA GLN A 126 10.08 -11.15 -3.10
C GLN A 126 9.53 -11.79 -1.82
N LEU A 127 8.21 -12.03 -1.74
CA LEU A 127 7.65 -12.81 -0.64
C LEU A 127 8.20 -14.24 -0.65
N HIS A 128 8.28 -14.88 -1.81
CA HIS A 128 8.86 -16.22 -1.92
C HIS A 128 10.36 -16.26 -1.62
N GLN A 129 11.12 -15.21 -1.96
CA GLN A 129 12.51 -15.05 -1.54
C GLN A 129 12.67 -14.93 -0.01
N LEU A 130 11.77 -14.23 0.68
CA LEU A 130 11.79 -14.18 2.15
C LEU A 130 11.49 -15.55 2.76
N LEU A 131 10.57 -16.31 2.17
CA LEU A 131 10.22 -17.65 2.64
C LEU A 131 11.34 -18.67 2.45
N SER A 132 12.22 -18.47 1.46
CA SER A 132 13.37 -19.34 1.22
C SER A 132 14.61 -18.97 2.04
N ASP A 133 14.61 -17.83 2.75
CA ASP A 133 15.73 -17.45 3.62
C ASP A 133 15.76 -18.34 4.89
N ASP A 134 16.91 -18.95 5.15
CA ASP A 134 17.17 -19.88 6.26
C ASP A 134 16.76 -19.30 7.63
N LYS A 135 16.78 -17.98 7.79
CA LYS A 135 16.39 -17.31 9.05
C LYS A 135 14.89 -17.37 9.31
N PHE A 136 14.04 -17.40 8.28
CA PHE A 136 12.60 -17.60 8.45
C PHE A 136 12.27 -19.07 8.71
N ILE A 137 13.03 -19.99 8.09
CA ILE A 137 12.93 -21.44 8.36
C ILE A 137 13.30 -21.74 9.82
N HIS A 138 14.33 -21.09 10.36
CA HIS A 138 14.77 -21.29 11.75
C HIS A 138 13.97 -20.49 12.80
N ALA A 139 13.42 -19.32 12.44
CA ALA A 139 12.50 -18.56 13.32
C ALA A 139 11.16 -19.30 13.57
N GLN A 140 10.84 -20.27 12.71
CA GLN A 140 9.67 -21.15 12.82
C GLN A 140 9.75 -22.18 13.95
N TYR A 141 10.90 -22.31 14.62
CA TYR A 141 11.08 -23.15 15.81
C TYR A 141 10.73 -22.43 17.14
N LEU A 142 10.39 -21.14 17.13
CA LEU A 142 9.75 -20.46 18.27
C LEU A 142 8.22 -20.67 18.25
N PRO A 143 7.56 -20.81 19.41
CA PRO A 143 6.30 -21.54 19.53
C PRO A 143 5.09 -20.88 18.83
N ALA A 144 4.66 -21.50 17.73
CA ALA A 144 3.33 -22.02 17.37
C ALA A 144 2.01 -21.22 17.60
N GLU A 145 2.00 -19.95 17.99
CA GLU A 145 0.74 -19.18 18.06
C GLU A 145 0.53 -18.15 16.93
N GLN A 146 1.51 -17.94 16.03
CA GLN A 146 1.40 -16.94 14.94
C GLN A 146 1.85 -17.40 13.55
N THR A 147 2.36 -18.61 13.40
CA THR A 147 2.88 -19.13 12.13
C THR A 147 1.94 -20.18 11.54
N ASP A 148 0.99 -19.71 10.72
CA ASP A 148 0.07 -20.57 9.98
C ASP A 148 0.79 -21.12 8.73
N LEU A 149 1.56 -22.20 8.95
CA LEU A 149 2.40 -22.85 7.94
C LEU A 149 1.56 -23.50 6.82
N GLU A 150 0.28 -23.78 7.08
CA GLU A 150 -0.63 -24.40 6.10
C GLU A 150 -1.08 -23.42 5.00
N GLN A 151 -0.98 -22.10 5.22
CA GLN A 151 -1.39 -21.08 4.25
C GLN A 151 -0.23 -20.48 3.43
N GLY A 152 1.02 -20.92 3.63
CA GLY A 152 2.18 -20.40 2.88
C GLY A 152 2.38 -18.89 2.99
N THR A 153 1.81 -18.25 4.02
CA THR A 153 1.71 -16.79 4.14
C THR A 153 2.43 -16.32 5.40
N VAL A 154 3.36 -15.37 5.24
CA VAL A 154 3.96 -14.69 6.39
C VAL A 154 3.02 -13.57 6.84
N THR A 155 2.19 -13.85 7.85
CA THR A 155 1.15 -12.93 8.32
C THR A 155 1.71 -11.65 8.95
N SER A 156 2.88 -11.71 9.61
CA SER A 156 3.56 -10.50 10.09
C SER A 156 5.06 -10.71 10.25
N VAL A 157 5.84 -9.67 9.95
CA VAL A 157 7.30 -9.66 10.16
C VAL A 157 7.71 -8.36 10.83
N LEU A 158 8.47 -8.43 11.93
CA LEU A 158 8.89 -7.26 12.72
C LEU A 158 7.71 -6.35 13.13
N GLY A 159 6.52 -6.93 13.33
CA GLY A 159 5.29 -6.18 13.66
C GLY A 159 4.63 -5.47 12.47
N MET A 160 5.14 -5.67 11.24
CA MET A 160 4.52 -5.22 9.99
C MET A 160 3.67 -6.34 9.39
N LYS A 161 2.46 -6.03 8.94
CA LYS A 161 1.64 -6.94 8.13
C LYS A 161 2.21 -6.99 6.72
N VAL A 162 2.54 -8.18 6.22
CA VAL A 162 3.04 -8.35 4.84
C VAL A 162 1.85 -8.41 3.89
N GLN A 163 1.85 -7.55 2.88
CA GLN A 163 0.89 -7.55 1.80
C GLN A 163 1.67 -7.81 0.49
N ALA A 164 1.52 -9.02 -0.04
CA ALA A 164 2.05 -9.36 -1.36
C ALA A 164 1.00 -9.09 -2.44
N SER A 165 1.43 -8.55 -3.57
CA SER A 165 0.59 -8.40 -4.75
C SER A 165 1.44 -8.35 -6.02
N THR A 166 0.95 -8.97 -7.10
CA THR A 166 1.54 -8.88 -8.44
C THR A 166 1.53 -7.46 -9.02
N LEU A 167 0.69 -6.57 -8.50
CA LEU A 167 0.60 -5.17 -8.93
C LEU A 167 1.82 -4.34 -8.50
N VAL A 168 2.55 -4.79 -7.47
CA VAL A 168 3.79 -4.13 -7.02
C VAL A 168 4.90 -4.43 -8.05
N PRO A 169 5.64 -3.43 -8.53
CA PRO A 169 6.73 -3.67 -9.47
C PRO A 169 7.77 -4.64 -8.90
N ASN A 170 8.11 -5.67 -9.68
CA ASN A 170 9.12 -6.65 -9.31
C ASN A 170 10.47 -5.93 -9.04
N GLY A 171 11.14 -6.28 -7.94
CA GLY A 171 12.38 -5.65 -7.51
C GLY A 171 12.19 -4.46 -6.56
N THR A 172 10.96 -4.18 -6.12
CA THR A 172 10.65 -3.08 -5.18
C THR A 172 9.89 -3.55 -3.95
N ALA A 173 10.18 -2.93 -2.81
CA ALA A 173 9.45 -3.15 -1.56
C ALA A 173 9.23 -1.82 -0.82
N TYR A 174 8.12 -1.71 -0.09
CA TYR A 174 7.76 -0.53 0.68
C TYR A 174 7.46 -0.89 2.14
N ALA A 175 8.05 -0.18 3.10
CA ALA A 175 7.54 -0.16 4.47
C ALA A 175 6.80 1.15 4.72
N ILE A 176 5.57 1.04 5.22
CA ILE A 176 4.65 2.14 5.37
C ILE A 176 4.07 2.14 6.79
N ASP A 177 4.07 3.31 7.45
CA ASP A 177 3.20 3.55 8.61
C ASP A 177 1.84 4.08 8.13
N THR A 178 0.86 3.18 8.02
CA THR A 178 -0.47 3.51 7.47
C THR A 178 -1.25 4.54 8.26
N ARG A 179 -0.88 4.81 9.52
CA ARG A 179 -1.58 5.77 10.38
C ARG A 179 -1.21 7.21 10.05
N VAL A 180 -0.06 7.43 9.42
CA VAL A 180 0.54 8.77 9.28
C VAL A 180 1.04 9.05 7.87
N ALA A 181 1.39 8.04 7.07
CA ALA A 181 2.00 8.23 5.76
C ALA A 181 1.05 8.89 4.75
N ALA A 182 -0.14 8.32 4.56
CA ALA A 182 -1.13 8.78 3.58
C ALA A 182 -2.55 8.53 4.06
N VAL A 183 -3.51 9.24 3.46
CA VAL A 183 -4.95 9.07 3.72
C VAL A 183 -5.70 8.96 2.41
N MET A 184 -6.70 8.07 2.41
CA MET A 184 -7.70 7.96 1.36
C MET A 184 -9.03 8.51 1.88
N LEU A 185 -9.60 9.46 1.15
CA LEU A 185 -10.90 10.06 1.43
C LEU A 185 -11.91 9.54 0.42
N LEU A 186 -12.95 8.86 0.90
CA LEU A 186 -14.07 8.42 0.07
C LEU A 186 -15.15 9.50 0.05
N ARG A 187 -15.57 9.93 -1.15
CA ARG A 187 -16.73 10.82 -1.33
C ARG A 187 -17.97 10.05 -1.74
N ARG A 188 -17.80 9.04 -2.59
CA ARG A 188 -18.82 8.07 -2.94
C ARG A 188 -18.16 6.70 -2.90
N ASP A 189 -18.74 5.83 -2.10
CA ASP A 189 -18.37 4.42 -2.06
C ASP A 189 -18.71 3.74 -3.39
N ILE A 190 -18.32 2.49 -3.56
CA ILE A 190 -18.61 1.74 -4.77
C ILE A 190 -20.12 1.61 -4.98
N THR A 191 -20.61 2.17 -6.09
CA THR A 191 -22.00 2.02 -6.51
C THR A 191 -22.05 1.35 -7.86
N VAL A 192 -22.80 0.27 -7.94
CA VAL A 192 -23.04 -0.51 -9.15
C VAL A 192 -24.42 -0.17 -9.67
N GLU A 193 -24.49 0.23 -10.94
CA GLU A 193 -25.73 0.56 -11.64
C GLU A 193 -25.85 -0.35 -12.87
N ASP A 194 -27.07 -0.85 -13.11
CA ASP A 194 -27.44 -1.53 -14.34
C ASP A 194 -27.76 -0.50 -15.43
N TRP A 195 -27.37 -0.82 -16.66
CA TRP A 195 -27.66 -0.02 -17.83
C TRP A 195 -28.21 -0.90 -18.94
N GLU A 196 -29.29 -0.44 -19.59
CA GLU A 196 -29.86 -1.07 -20.77
C GLU A 196 -29.95 -0.04 -21.91
N ASP A 197 -29.38 -0.39 -23.07
CA ASP A 197 -29.63 0.32 -24.31
C ASP A 197 -30.67 -0.46 -25.13
N ILE A 198 -31.91 0.01 -25.06
CA ILE A 198 -33.08 -0.58 -25.74
C ILE A 198 -32.90 -0.54 -27.27
N LYS A 199 -32.17 0.44 -27.81
CA LYS A 199 -32.02 0.63 -29.26
C LYS A 199 -31.00 -0.34 -29.85
N MET A 200 -29.96 -0.67 -29.09
CA MET A 200 -28.91 -1.62 -29.51
C MET A 200 -29.10 -3.02 -28.94
N GLY A 201 -30.09 -3.24 -28.06
CA GLY A 201 -30.33 -4.55 -27.42
C GLY A 201 -29.15 -4.98 -26.55
N LYS A 202 -28.50 -4.02 -25.90
CA LYS A 202 -27.33 -4.24 -25.04
C LYS A 202 -27.69 -4.05 -23.58
N TYR A 203 -27.10 -4.91 -22.75
CA TYR A 203 -27.12 -4.81 -21.30
C TYR A 203 -25.71 -4.51 -20.81
N GLY A 204 -25.61 -3.85 -19.67
CA GLY A 204 -24.32 -3.59 -19.06
C GLY A 204 -24.44 -3.30 -17.59
N VAL A 205 -23.30 -3.38 -16.93
CA VAL A 205 -23.13 -3.01 -15.53
C VAL A 205 -22.01 -1.99 -15.44
N ARG A 206 -22.24 -0.93 -14.66
CA ARG A 206 -21.29 0.14 -14.43
C ARG A 206 -21.05 0.30 -12.94
N ALA A 207 -19.79 0.17 -12.52
CA ALA A 207 -19.36 0.52 -11.17
C ALA A 207 -18.63 1.86 -11.19
N THR A 208 -18.92 2.72 -10.21
CA THR A 208 -18.22 3.99 -10.07
C THR A 208 -17.82 4.23 -8.62
N THR A 209 -16.62 4.77 -8.42
CA THR A 209 -16.16 5.28 -7.12
C THR A 209 -15.62 6.69 -7.27
N ARG A 210 -15.71 7.47 -6.19
CA ARG A 210 -15.09 8.79 -6.13
C ARG A 210 -14.32 8.93 -4.84
N PHE A 211 -13.02 9.12 -4.97
CA PHE A 211 -12.11 9.22 -3.86
C PHE A 211 -11.08 10.34 -4.04
N GLY A 212 -10.25 10.51 -3.02
CA GLY A 212 -9.09 11.39 -3.00
C GLY A 212 -7.96 10.68 -2.28
N LEU A 213 -6.73 10.85 -2.77
CA LEU A 213 -5.53 10.27 -2.19
C LEU A 213 -4.53 11.39 -1.93
N GLY A 214 -3.85 11.34 -0.79
CA GLY A 214 -2.81 12.30 -0.48
C GLY A 214 -1.80 11.78 0.53
N ILE A 215 -0.54 12.17 0.33
CA ILE A 215 0.55 11.90 1.26
C ILE A 215 0.54 12.98 2.34
N LEU A 216 0.44 12.56 3.60
CA LEU A 216 0.58 13.46 4.74
C LEU A 216 2.06 13.58 5.14
N ARG A 217 2.77 12.44 5.19
CA ARG A 217 4.18 12.37 5.58
C ARG A 217 4.95 11.36 4.73
N SER A 218 5.79 11.90 3.86
CA SER A 218 6.73 11.12 3.04
C SER A 218 7.77 10.36 3.88
N ASN A 219 8.25 10.97 4.98
CA ASN A 219 9.26 10.35 5.85
C ASN A 219 8.75 9.18 6.70
N ALA A 220 7.46 8.82 6.60
CA ALA A 220 6.89 7.63 7.19
C ALA A 220 6.85 6.43 6.22
N VAL A 221 7.46 6.59 5.03
CA VAL A 221 7.57 5.58 3.99
C VAL A 221 9.04 5.32 3.68
N ALA A 222 9.46 4.06 3.72
CA ALA A 222 10.76 3.61 3.22
C ALA A 222 10.56 2.77 1.96
N LYS A 223 11.44 2.93 0.98
CA LYS A 223 11.45 2.18 -0.27
C LYS A 223 12.75 1.41 -0.39
N MET A 224 12.67 0.17 -0.85
CA MET A 224 13.80 -0.63 -1.27
C MET A 224 13.72 -0.88 -2.78
N THR A 225 14.87 -0.83 -3.44
CA THR A 225 15.00 -1.00 -4.90
C THR A 225 16.11 -1.98 -5.24
N ASN A 226 16.11 -2.46 -6.48
CA ASN A 226 17.07 -3.43 -7.03
C ASN A 226 17.12 -4.74 -6.23
N ILE A 227 15.96 -5.22 -5.81
CA ILE A 227 15.82 -6.58 -5.28
C ILE A 227 15.87 -7.55 -6.47
N SER A 228 16.48 -8.73 -6.28
CA SER A 228 16.49 -9.77 -7.32
C SER A 228 15.08 -10.03 -7.84
N THR A 229 14.95 -10.08 -9.15
CA THR A 229 13.68 -10.34 -9.86
C THR A 229 13.42 -11.82 -10.10
N SER A 230 14.40 -12.68 -9.80
CA SER A 230 14.32 -14.13 -9.86
C SER A 230 14.34 -14.75 -8.47
N LEU A 231 13.63 -15.86 -8.31
CA LEU A 231 13.77 -16.77 -7.17
C LEU A 231 15.18 -17.33 -7.05
#